data_AF-A0A2S8ZNF4-F1
#
_entry.id   AF-A0A2S8ZNF4-F1
#
_cell.length_a   1.000
_cell.length_b   1.000
_cell.length_c   1.000
_cell.angle_alpha   90.00
_cell.angle_beta   90.00
_cell.angle_gamma   90.00
#
_symmetry.space_group_name_H-M   'P 1'
#
loop_
_entity.id
_entity.type
_entity.pdbx_description
1 polymer ?
#
loop_
_entity_poly.entity_id
_entity_poly.type
_entity_poly.pdbx_seq_one_letter_code
_entity_poly.pdbx_strand_id
1 'polypeptide(L)'
;MTVEFAGEYFPIQPGGRFVVGREGDLSIDDNLFLHRHFLEIAESGGLWWLANIGARLQATVTDATGGVQAWLAPGARLPLVFATTSVVFSAGPTTYEFTIHSSEPTFRETRREREVEGDSTIGEVPLTLSQKQLLLALAEPLLRRDGTGMSAIPSSADAAARLGWTVTRFNRKLDNVCDKFDRIGVPGMRGGAGGSATNRRARLVEHVIASRLVAKADLTLLDVGETDPADAE
;
A
#
# COMPACT_ATOMS: atom_id res chain seq x y z
N MET A 1 -15.95 -16.30 -6.37
CA MET A 1 -14.60 -15.86 -5.91
C MET A 1 -13.59 -16.42 -6.90
N THR A 2 -12.51 -15.71 -7.22
CA THR A 2 -11.49 -16.20 -8.18
C THR A 2 -10.11 -15.95 -7.62
N VAL A 3 -9.20 -16.92 -7.75
CA VAL A 3 -7.78 -16.78 -7.40
C VAL A 3 -6.97 -16.61 -8.67
N GLU A 4 -6.07 -15.64 -8.70
CA GLU A 4 -5.11 -15.41 -9.77
C GLU A 4 -3.70 -15.72 -9.29
N PHE A 5 -3.00 -16.60 -10.01
CA PHE A 5 -1.60 -16.94 -9.75
C PHE A 5 -0.86 -17.09 -11.07
N ALA A 6 0.29 -16.41 -11.21
CA ALA A 6 1.12 -16.43 -12.42
C ALA A 6 0.35 -16.13 -13.74
N GLY A 7 -0.72 -15.32 -13.67
CA GLY A 7 -1.58 -14.98 -14.81
C GLY A 7 -2.67 -16.01 -15.13
N GLU A 8 -2.74 -17.12 -14.39
CA GLU A 8 -3.82 -18.10 -14.48
C GLU A 8 -4.91 -17.80 -13.46
N TYR A 9 -6.17 -18.04 -13.85
CA TYR A 9 -7.36 -17.76 -13.05
C TYR A 9 -8.07 -19.05 -12.63
N PHE A 10 -8.26 -19.21 -11.33
CA PHE A 10 -8.88 -20.37 -10.69
C PHE A 10 -10.20 -19.96 -10.02
N PRO A 11 -11.36 -20.20 -10.66
CA PRO A 11 -12.65 -19.85 -10.09
C PRO A 11 -13.05 -20.80 -8.95
N ILE A 12 -13.53 -20.23 -7.85
CA ILE A 12 -14.08 -20.94 -6.70
C ILE A 12 -15.60 -20.77 -6.71
N GLN A 13 -16.31 -21.90 -6.77
CA GLN A 13 -17.77 -21.93 -6.73
C GLN A 13 -18.30 -21.54 -5.35
N PRO A 14 -19.47 -20.86 -5.26
CA PRO A 14 -20.15 -20.60 -3.99
C PRO A 14 -20.34 -21.88 -3.14
N GLY A 15 -20.17 -21.77 -1.83
CA GLY A 15 -20.16 -22.89 -0.90
C GLY A 15 -18.95 -23.83 -1.02
N GLY A 16 -18.03 -23.54 -1.94
CA GLY A 16 -16.79 -24.28 -2.13
C GLY A 16 -15.70 -23.91 -1.13
N ARG A 17 -14.69 -24.79 -1.07
CA ARG A 17 -13.40 -24.51 -0.45
C ARG A 17 -12.32 -24.55 -1.53
N PHE A 18 -11.25 -23.81 -1.32
CA PHE A 18 -10.10 -23.78 -2.21
C PHE A 18 -8.82 -23.72 -1.39
N VAL A 19 -7.96 -24.73 -1.54
CA VAL A 19 -6.74 -24.88 -0.75
C VAL A 19 -5.53 -24.51 -1.60
N VAL A 20 -4.71 -23.61 -1.05
CA VAL A 20 -3.46 -23.14 -1.62
C VAL A 20 -2.30 -23.71 -0.82
N GLY A 21 -1.28 -24.22 -1.52
CA GLY A 21 -0.05 -24.71 -0.90
C GLY A 21 0.86 -25.41 -1.89
N ARG A 22 1.70 -26.31 -1.38
CA ARG A 22 2.48 -27.22 -2.23
C ARG A 22 1.59 -28.29 -2.88
N GLU A 23 0.52 -28.66 -2.20
CA GLU A 23 -0.53 -29.58 -2.65
C GLU A 23 -1.90 -28.87 -2.52
N GLY A 24 -2.95 -29.39 -3.14
CA GLY A 24 -4.31 -28.83 -3.05
C GLY A 24 -4.87 -28.39 -4.40
N ASP A 25 -5.83 -27.46 -4.37
CA ASP A 25 -6.50 -26.94 -5.56
C ASP A 25 -5.59 -26.00 -6.36
N LEU A 26 -4.80 -25.18 -5.65
CA LEU A 26 -3.68 -24.42 -6.21
C LEU A 26 -2.35 -24.93 -5.65
N SER A 27 -1.64 -25.71 -6.46
CA SER A 27 -0.25 -26.08 -6.21
C SER A 27 0.67 -24.99 -6.73
N ILE A 28 1.33 -24.27 -5.82
CA ILE A 28 2.18 -23.12 -6.15
C ILE A 28 3.54 -23.57 -6.70
N ASP A 29 4.20 -24.50 -6.00
CA ASP A 29 5.56 -24.95 -6.27
C ASP A 29 5.88 -26.19 -5.41
N ASP A 30 6.85 -27.03 -5.79
CA ASP A 30 7.28 -28.23 -5.02
C ASP A 30 8.35 -27.92 -3.95
N ASN A 31 8.34 -26.69 -3.44
CA ASN A 31 9.28 -26.23 -2.42
C ASN A 31 8.99 -26.89 -1.06
N LEU A 32 9.95 -27.63 -0.49
CA LEU A 32 9.79 -28.33 0.80
C LEU A 32 9.53 -27.41 2.01
N PHE A 33 9.87 -26.13 1.91
CA PHE A 33 9.53 -25.15 2.95
C PHE A 33 8.06 -24.71 2.87
N LEU A 34 7.40 -24.92 1.73
CA LEU A 34 5.98 -24.66 1.55
C LEU A 34 5.17 -25.80 2.16
N HIS A 35 4.18 -25.44 2.98
CA HIS A 35 3.27 -26.43 3.52
C HIS A 35 2.41 -27.04 2.41
N ARG A 36 2.11 -28.34 2.56
CA ARG A 36 1.18 -29.05 1.68
C ARG A 36 -0.11 -28.27 1.55
N HIS A 37 -0.77 -28.00 2.67
CA HIS A 37 -1.90 -27.11 2.74
C HIS A 37 -1.50 -25.91 3.59
N PHE A 38 -1.57 -24.71 3.03
CA PHE A 38 -1.13 -23.50 3.72
C PHE A 38 -2.29 -22.55 3.97
N LEU A 39 -3.00 -22.15 2.92
CA LEU A 39 -4.13 -21.25 3.01
C LEU A 39 -5.39 -21.94 2.49
N GLU A 40 -6.52 -21.64 3.12
CA GLU A 40 -7.83 -22.09 2.69
C GLU A 40 -8.70 -20.86 2.45
N ILE A 41 -9.37 -20.85 1.29
CA ILE A 41 -10.39 -19.88 0.94
C ILE A 41 -11.73 -20.61 0.95
N ALA A 42 -12.64 -20.22 1.84
CA ALA A 42 -13.93 -20.88 1.98
C ALA A 42 -15.03 -19.87 2.30
N GLU A 43 -16.24 -20.16 1.83
CA GLU A 43 -17.43 -19.42 2.22
C GLU A 43 -18.00 -19.97 3.53
N SER A 44 -18.26 -19.08 4.50
CA SER A 44 -18.88 -19.45 5.77
C SER A 44 -19.69 -18.28 6.32
N GLY A 45 -20.97 -18.53 6.62
CA GLY A 45 -21.87 -17.52 7.17
C GLY A 45 -22.14 -16.35 6.23
N GLY A 46 -22.18 -16.59 4.91
CA GLY A 46 -22.42 -15.57 3.89
C GLY A 46 -21.23 -14.64 3.61
N LEU A 47 -20.05 -14.97 4.13
CA LEU A 47 -18.80 -14.25 3.86
C LEU A 47 -17.73 -15.24 3.40
N TRP A 48 -16.85 -14.75 2.54
CA TRP A 48 -15.63 -15.47 2.18
C TRP A 48 -14.55 -15.24 3.23
N TRP A 49 -13.81 -16.29 3.56
CA TRP A 49 -12.73 -16.25 4.55
C TRP A 49 -11.45 -16.75 3.92
N LEU A 50 -10.34 -16.09 4.23
CA LEU A 50 -9.00 -16.58 4.03
C LEU A 50 -8.46 -17.05 5.38
N ALA A 51 -8.23 -18.35 5.53
CA ALA A 51 -7.71 -18.96 6.74
C ALA A 51 -6.29 -19.49 6.50
N ASN A 52 -5.40 -19.28 7.45
CA ASN A 52 -4.11 -19.95 7.46
C ASN A 52 -4.23 -21.26 8.26
N ILE A 53 -4.28 -22.36 7.51
CA ILE A 53 -4.36 -23.73 8.04
C ILE A 53 -2.98 -24.38 8.16
N GLY A 54 -1.91 -23.64 7.80
CA GLY A 54 -0.54 -24.04 8.00
C GLY A 54 -0.09 -23.93 9.46
N ALA A 55 1.01 -24.61 9.80
CA ALA A 55 1.48 -24.72 11.19
C ALA A 55 2.51 -23.66 11.62
N ARG A 56 3.11 -22.92 10.68
CA ARG A 56 4.36 -22.14 10.89
C ARG A 56 4.48 -20.90 10.01
N LEU A 57 4.17 -21.04 8.72
CA LEU A 57 4.21 -19.92 7.78
C LEU A 57 3.12 -18.90 8.13
N GLN A 58 3.43 -17.63 7.95
CA GLN A 58 2.48 -16.52 8.01
C GLN A 58 2.33 -15.92 6.62
N ALA A 59 1.19 -15.34 6.33
CA ALA A 59 0.96 -14.57 5.11
C ALA A 59 0.71 -13.10 5.44
N THR A 60 1.12 -12.21 4.54
CA THR A 60 0.73 -10.80 4.56
C THR A 60 -0.40 -10.63 3.55
N VAL A 61 -1.49 -10.03 4.00
CA VAL A 61 -2.71 -9.84 3.21
C VAL A 61 -2.93 -8.34 3.08
N THR A 62 -3.04 -7.85 1.84
CA THR A 62 -3.16 -6.42 1.55
C THR A 62 -4.31 -6.20 0.58
N ASP A 63 -5.08 -5.13 0.76
CA ASP A 63 -6.07 -4.72 -0.24
C ASP A 63 -5.38 -4.05 -1.45
N ALA A 64 -6.08 -3.97 -2.59
CA ALA A 64 -5.52 -3.35 -3.79
C ALA A 64 -5.16 -1.86 -3.66
N THR A 65 -5.70 -1.14 -2.66
CA THR A 65 -5.33 0.26 -2.43
C THR A 65 -4.15 0.43 -1.47
N GLY A 66 -3.69 -0.65 -0.82
CA GLY A 66 -2.66 -0.61 0.21
C GLY A 66 -3.09 0.08 1.52
N GLY A 67 -4.37 0.45 1.65
CA GLY A 67 -4.92 1.09 2.84
C GLY A 67 -5.09 0.14 4.01
N VAL A 68 -5.19 -1.17 3.74
CA VAL A 68 -5.32 -2.22 4.74
C VAL A 68 -4.27 -3.29 4.51
N GLN A 69 -3.43 -3.48 5.52
CA GLN A 69 -2.47 -4.58 5.58
C GLN A 69 -2.69 -5.36 6.87
N ALA A 70 -2.72 -6.69 6.76
CA ALA A 70 -2.87 -7.59 7.88
C ALA A 70 -1.89 -8.76 7.79
N TRP A 71 -1.45 -9.26 8.95
CA TRP A 71 -0.68 -10.50 9.04
C TRP A 71 -1.60 -11.64 9.43
N LEU A 72 -1.56 -12.70 8.63
CA LEU A 72 -2.32 -13.92 8.82
C LEU A 72 -1.44 -15.00 9.45
N ALA A 73 -1.42 -15.03 10.77
CA ALA A 73 -0.70 -16.03 11.56
C ALA A 73 -1.33 -17.44 11.41
N PRO A 74 -0.57 -18.52 11.71
CA PRO A 74 -1.11 -19.87 11.80
C PRO A 74 -2.40 -19.95 12.64
N GLY A 75 -3.44 -20.57 12.09
CA GLY A 75 -4.75 -20.71 12.74
C GLY A 75 -5.64 -19.46 12.71
N ALA A 76 -5.13 -18.32 12.24
CA ALA A 76 -5.94 -17.12 12.08
C ALA A 76 -6.74 -17.15 10.77
N ARG A 77 -7.82 -16.38 10.73
CA ARG A 77 -8.65 -16.17 9.55
C ARG A 77 -9.01 -14.70 9.37
N LEU A 78 -9.12 -14.25 8.13
CA LEU A 78 -9.53 -12.90 7.75
C LEU A 78 -10.72 -12.97 6.80
N PRO A 79 -11.72 -12.10 6.95
CA PRO A 79 -12.82 -12.00 6.01
C PRO A 79 -12.33 -11.32 4.72
N LEU A 80 -12.64 -11.93 3.57
CA LEU A 80 -12.33 -11.41 2.24
C LEU A 80 -13.44 -10.47 1.78
N VAL A 81 -13.32 -9.20 2.21
CA VAL A 81 -14.34 -8.18 2.00
C VAL A 81 -14.02 -7.21 0.85
N PHE A 82 -12.76 -7.15 0.41
CA PHE A 82 -12.30 -6.27 -0.67
C PHE A 82 -12.51 -6.91 -2.05
N ALA A 83 -12.61 -6.09 -3.09
CA ALA A 83 -12.74 -6.55 -4.47
C ALA A 83 -11.49 -7.31 -4.94
N THR A 84 -10.32 -6.83 -4.53
CA THR A 84 -9.03 -7.41 -4.87
C THR A 84 -8.15 -7.41 -3.62
N THR A 85 -7.59 -8.57 -3.31
CA THR A 85 -6.72 -8.80 -2.15
C THR A 85 -5.45 -9.53 -2.59
N SER A 86 -4.28 -8.94 -2.34
CA SER A 86 -2.99 -9.59 -2.60
C SER A 86 -2.50 -10.32 -1.36
N VAL A 87 -2.03 -11.55 -1.55
CA VAL A 87 -1.50 -12.41 -0.49
C VAL A 87 -0.04 -12.72 -0.80
N VAL A 88 0.85 -12.29 0.09
CA VAL A 88 2.30 -12.47 -0.06
C VAL A 88 2.84 -13.25 1.13
N PHE A 89 3.68 -14.25 0.87
CA PHE A 89 4.32 -15.03 1.93
C PHE A 89 5.66 -15.58 1.46
N SER A 90 6.53 -15.92 2.41
CA SER A 90 7.84 -16.50 2.12
C SER A 90 7.91 -17.94 2.64
N ALA A 91 8.41 -18.85 1.81
CA ALA A 91 8.71 -20.23 2.20
C ALA A 91 10.17 -20.54 1.88
N GLY A 92 11.00 -20.57 2.92
CA GLY A 92 12.45 -20.67 2.76
C GLY A 92 13.02 -19.41 2.09
N PRO A 93 13.84 -19.54 1.01
CA PRO A 93 14.42 -18.39 0.31
C PRO A 93 13.47 -17.73 -0.69
N THR A 94 12.31 -18.32 -0.96
CA THR A 94 11.40 -17.89 -2.04
C THR A 94 10.19 -17.16 -1.48
N THR A 95 9.86 -16.03 -2.07
CA THR A 95 8.62 -15.28 -1.79
C THR A 95 7.62 -15.52 -2.91
N TYR A 96 6.39 -15.85 -2.53
CA TYR A 96 5.29 -16.12 -3.43
C TYR A 96 4.21 -15.06 -3.24
N GLU A 97 3.50 -14.77 -4.31
CA GLU A 97 2.37 -13.86 -4.33
C GLU A 97 1.24 -14.46 -5.18
N PHE A 98 0.01 -14.30 -4.72
CA PHE A 98 -1.18 -14.53 -5.53
C PHE A 98 -2.25 -13.50 -5.16
N THR A 99 -3.22 -13.32 -6.05
CA THR A 99 -4.29 -12.32 -5.89
C THR A 99 -5.64 -13.01 -5.80
N ILE A 100 -6.51 -12.51 -4.94
CA ILE A 100 -7.89 -12.98 -4.79
C ILE A 100 -8.82 -11.89 -5.28
N HIS A 101 -9.73 -12.25 -6.19
CA HIS A 101 -10.75 -11.39 -6.78
C HIS A 101 -12.14 -11.79 -6.29
N SER A 102 -12.80 -10.88 -5.57
CA SER A 102 -14.16 -11.03 -5.10
C SER A 102 -15.15 -10.39 -6.08
N SER A 103 -16.13 -11.17 -6.52
CA SER A 103 -17.21 -10.71 -7.42
C SER A 103 -18.24 -9.83 -6.71
N GLU A 104 -18.37 -9.97 -5.39
CA GLU A 104 -19.29 -9.21 -4.55
C GLU A 104 -18.56 -8.67 -3.31
N PRO A 105 -17.75 -7.60 -3.46
CA PRO A 105 -17.06 -7.00 -2.33
C PRO A 105 -18.06 -6.42 -1.33
N THR A 106 -18.02 -6.92 -0.10
CA THR A 106 -18.88 -6.44 0.99
C THR A 106 -18.30 -5.19 1.65
N PHE A 107 -17.01 -4.93 1.49
CA PHE A 107 -16.38 -3.69 1.87
C PHE A 107 -16.69 -2.61 0.83
N ARG A 108 -17.45 -1.61 1.26
CA ARG A 108 -17.51 -0.33 0.56
C ARG A 108 -16.56 0.61 1.27
N GLU A 109 -15.62 1.18 0.52
CA GLU A 109 -14.86 2.31 1.04
C GLU A 109 -15.84 3.38 1.51
N THR A 110 -15.72 3.79 2.78
CA THR A 110 -16.33 5.03 3.20
C THR A 110 -15.57 6.14 2.49
N ARG A 111 -16.03 6.50 1.29
CA ARG A 111 -15.61 7.70 0.60
C ARG A 111 -15.96 8.84 1.55
N ARG A 112 -14.98 9.40 2.25
CA ARG A 112 -15.14 10.78 2.71
C ARG A 112 -15.30 11.57 1.43
N GLU A 113 -16.52 12.03 1.16
CA GLU A 113 -16.70 13.14 0.24
C GLU A 113 -15.71 14.21 0.71
N ARG A 114 -14.84 14.65 -0.19
CA ARG A 114 -14.13 15.89 0.03
C ARG A 114 -15.22 16.94 0.11
N GLU A 115 -15.60 17.34 1.32
CA GLU A 115 -16.29 18.60 1.56
C GLU A 115 -15.31 19.67 1.06
N VAL A 116 -15.45 19.99 -0.23
CA VAL A 116 -15.01 21.27 -0.73
C VAL A 116 -15.96 22.25 -0.06
N GLU A 117 -15.39 23.12 0.78
CA GLU A 117 -16.05 24.27 1.41
C GLU A 117 -16.60 24.02 2.83
N GLY A 118 -15.85 24.48 3.83
CA GLY A 118 -16.32 24.62 5.21
C GLY A 118 -15.23 24.42 6.24
N ASP A 119 -14.85 25.50 6.92
CA ASP A 119 -13.85 25.63 7.99
C ASP A 119 -13.37 24.33 8.68
N SER A 120 -12.09 24.01 8.39
CA SER A 120 -11.11 23.34 9.23
C SER A 120 -11.64 22.53 10.43
N THR A 121 -11.80 21.22 10.22
CA THR A 121 -11.87 20.25 11.32
C THR A 121 -10.60 19.42 11.38
N ILE A 122 -10.08 19.27 12.61
CA ILE A 122 -8.81 18.65 13.03
C ILE A 122 -8.44 17.41 12.19
N GLY A 123 -7.39 17.51 11.38
CA GLY A 123 -6.72 16.35 10.76
C GLY A 123 -6.29 16.51 9.30
N GLU A 124 -6.86 17.45 8.55
CA GLU A 124 -6.39 17.74 7.18
C GLU A 124 -5.24 18.74 7.22
N VAL A 125 -4.06 18.32 6.79
CA VAL A 125 -2.93 19.22 6.54
C VAL A 125 -3.19 19.85 5.16
N PRO A 126 -3.57 21.15 5.06
CA PRO A 126 -3.76 21.76 3.74
C PRO A 126 -2.39 21.83 3.05
N LEU A 127 -2.13 20.93 2.10
CA LEU A 127 -0.88 20.91 1.34
C LEU A 127 -0.98 21.90 0.18
N THR A 128 0.04 22.72 -0.03
CA THR A 128 0.14 23.51 -1.26
C THR A 128 0.33 22.58 -2.45
N LEU A 129 0.01 23.04 -3.66
CA LEU A 129 0.21 22.25 -4.89
C LEU A 129 1.65 21.72 -4.98
N SER A 130 2.61 22.60 -4.71
CA SER A 130 4.04 22.29 -4.67
C SER A 130 4.41 21.26 -3.60
N GLN A 131 3.82 21.30 -2.40
CA GLN A 131 4.03 20.26 -1.39
C GLN A 131 3.44 18.91 -1.82
N LYS A 132 2.26 18.93 -2.47
CA LYS A 132 1.62 17.72 -2.98
C LYS A 132 2.41 17.10 -4.14
N GLN A 133 2.95 17.92 -5.05
CA GLN A 133 3.84 17.49 -6.13
C GLN A 133 5.13 16.85 -5.60
N LEU A 134 5.72 17.42 -4.55
CA LEU A 134 6.87 16.82 -3.86
C LEU A 134 6.56 15.42 -3.33
N LEU A 135 5.43 15.26 -2.64
CA LEU A 135 5.01 13.96 -2.11
C LEU A 135 4.72 12.96 -3.22
N LEU A 136 4.05 13.40 -4.30
CA LEU A 136 3.78 12.59 -5.47
C LEU A 136 5.06 12.13 -6.17
N ALA A 137 6.08 12.98 -6.30
CA ALA A 137 7.33 12.60 -6.94
C ALA A 137 8.08 11.52 -6.14
N LEU A 138 7.96 11.52 -4.81
CA LEU A 138 8.51 10.46 -3.96
C LEU A 138 7.67 9.18 -3.98
N ALA A 139 6.35 9.30 -4.08
CA ALA A 139 5.42 8.17 -4.09
C ALA A 139 5.16 7.57 -5.48
N GLU A 140 5.55 8.25 -6.56
CA GLU A 140 5.23 7.90 -7.95
C GLU A 140 5.57 6.43 -8.30
N PRO A 141 6.74 5.86 -7.91
CA PRO A 141 7.03 4.46 -8.19
C PRO A 141 6.06 3.49 -7.51
N LEU A 142 5.64 3.80 -6.28
CA LEU A 142 4.71 2.97 -5.50
C LEU A 142 3.27 3.10 -6.00
N LEU A 143 2.89 4.27 -6.52
CA LEU A 143 1.54 4.51 -7.05
C LEU A 143 1.34 3.97 -8.48
N ARG A 144 2.44 3.75 -9.23
CA ARG A 144 2.38 3.26 -10.62
C ARG A 144 2.42 1.74 -10.75
N ARG A 145 2.98 1.02 -9.76
CA ARG A 145 3.16 -0.43 -9.82
C ARG A 145 2.49 -1.12 -8.64
N ASP A 146 1.65 -2.10 -8.94
CA ASP A 146 1.15 -3.04 -7.94
C ASP A 146 2.33 -3.95 -7.55
N GLY A 147 2.78 -3.89 -6.29
CA GLY A 147 3.75 -4.84 -5.72
C GLY A 147 5.20 -4.37 -5.51
N THR A 148 5.56 -3.08 -5.67
CA THR A 148 6.92 -2.62 -5.29
C THR A 148 7.02 -2.28 -3.81
N GLY A 149 7.94 -2.95 -3.10
CA GLY A 149 8.27 -2.62 -1.71
C GLY A 149 8.93 -1.24 -1.54
N MET A 150 9.03 -0.79 -0.30
CA MET A 150 9.53 0.54 0.12
C MET A 150 10.98 0.88 -0.34
N SER A 151 11.70 -0.06 -0.95
CA SER A 151 13.02 0.17 -1.55
C SER A 151 12.97 0.96 -2.87
N ALA A 152 11.79 1.11 -3.48
CA ALA A 152 11.60 1.84 -4.74
C ALA A 152 11.52 3.37 -4.58
N ILE A 153 11.64 3.90 -3.36
CA ILE A 153 11.55 5.34 -3.09
C ILE A 153 12.76 6.05 -3.73
N PRO A 154 12.56 7.07 -4.58
CA PRO A 154 13.63 7.73 -5.31
C PRO A 154 14.55 8.54 -4.39
N SER A 155 15.74 8.88 -4.89
CA SER A 155 16.62 9.83 -4.20
C SER A 155 16.02 11.25 -4.27
N SER A 156 16.44 12.16 -3.37
CA SER A 156 16.03 13.57 -3.46
C SER A 156 16.44 14.21 -4.79
N ALA A 157 17.55 13.75 -5.38
CA ALA A 157 18.02 14.22 -6.67
C ALA A 157 17.09 13.79 -7.81
N ASP A 158 16.67 12.52 -7.82
CA ASP A 158 15.77 11.98 -8.84
C ASP A 158 14.37 12.60 -8.74
N ALA A 159 13.87 12.76 -7.50
CA ALA A 159 12.57 13.40 -7.26
C ALA A 159 12.59 14.90 -7.62
N ALA A 160 13.70 15.60 -7.37
CA ALA A 160 13.87 16.99 -7.80
C ALA A 160 13.90 17.09 -9.33
N ALA A 161 14.65 16.20 -10.01
CA ALA A 161 14.69 16.13 -11.47
C ALA A 161 13.31 15.86 -12.07
N ARG A 162 12.51 14.97 -11.45
CA ARG A 162 11.13 14.66 -11.87
C ARG A 162 10.20 15.89 -11.85
N LEU A 163 10.47 16.84 -10.95
CA LEU A 163 9.70 18.08 -10.79
C LEU A 163 10.33 19.28 -11.53
N GLY A 164 11.51 19.12 -12.13
CA GLY A 164 12.28 20.23 -12.70
C GLY A 164 12.80 21.21 -11.64
N TRP A 165 12.94 20.77 -10.38
CA TRP A 165 13.41 21.59 -9.27
C TRP A 165 14.91 21.39 -9.02
N THR A 166 15.55 22.39 -8.40
CA THR A 166 16.90 22.19 -7.85
C THR A 166 16.84 21.30 -6.60
N VAL A 167 17.89 20.50 -6.38
CA VAL A 167 17.98 19.62 -5.19
C VAL A 167 17.87 20.41 -3.88
N THR A 168 18.43 21.62 -3.83
CA THR A 168 18.33 22.51 -2.68
C THR A 168 16.90 22.98 -2.42
N ARG A 169 16.16 23.38 -3.47
CA ARG A 169 14.74 23.76 -3.35
C ARG A 169 13.90 22.58 -2.87
N PHE A 170 14.15 21.39 -3.43
CA PHE A 170 13.47 20.16 -3.05
C PHE A 170 13.71 19.81 -1.59
N ASN A 171 14.96 19.76 -1.13
CA ASN A 171 15.28 19.41 0.25
C ASN A 171 14.68 20.41 1.25
N ARG A 172 14.75 21.71 0.96
CA ARG A 172 14.10 22.75 1.80
C ARG A 172 12.59 22.54 1.90
N LYS A 173 11.94 22.21 0.78
CA LYS A 173 10.49 21.94 0.76
C LYS A 173 10.16 20.64 1.50
N LEU A 174 10.99 19.60 1.35
CA LEU A 174 10.85 18.33 2.05
C LEU A 174 10.97 18.52 3.56
N ASP A 175 11.94 19.29 4.04
CA ASP A 175 12.12 19.60 5.46
C ASP A 175 10.89 20.34 6.01
N ASN A 176 10.41 21.37 5.30
CA ASN A 176 9.20 22.11 5.66
C ASN A 176 7.96 21.21 5.74
N VAL A 177 7.83 20.23 4.84
CA VAL A 177 6.76 19.23 4.88
C VAL A 177 6.93 18.32 6.08
N CYS A 178 8.13 17.76 6.33
CA CYS A 178 8.39 16.91 7.50
C CYS A 178 8.04 17.63 8.82
N ASP A 179 8.45 18.90 8.97
CA ASP A 179 8.15 19.72 10.14
C ASP A 179 6.65 19.96 10.34
N LYS A 180 5.89 20.00 9.24
CA LYS A 180 4.43 20.16 9.28
C LYS A 180 3.75 18.87 9.76
N PHE A 181 4.19 17.71 9.26
CA PHE A 181 3.68 16.39 9.68
C PHE A 181 4.09 16.06 11.12
N ASP A 182 5.26 16.50 11.55
CA ASP A 182 5.70 16.37 12.94
C ASP A 182 4.81 17.16 13.92
N ARG A 183 4.44 18.39 13.57
CA ARG A 183 3.56 19.25 14.41
C ARG A 183 2.18 18.67 14.64
N ILE A 184 1.68 17.85 13.73
CA ILE A 184 0.39 17.15 13.86
C ILE A 184 0.54 15.75 14.49
N GLY A 185 1.72 15.41 15.00
CA GLY A 185 1.98 14.20 15.77
C GLY A 185 2.28 12.95 14.95
N VAL A 186 2.66 13.08 13.66
CA VAL A 186 3.06 11.91 12.87
C VAL A 186 4.43 11.42 13.33
N PRO A 187 4.53 10.19 13.86
CA PRO A 187 5.76 9.66 14.42
C PRO A 187 6.83 9.48 13.34
N GLY A 188 8.10 9.73 13.70
CA GLY A 188 9.25 9.49 12.81
C GLY A 188 9.61 10.63 11.85
N MET A 189 8.93 11.79 11.95
CA MET A 189 9.23 12.97 11.14
C MET A 189 10.45 13.76 11.65
N ARG A 190 10.74 13.70 12.96
CA ARG A 190 12.00 14.17 13.54
C ARG A 190 13.04 13.04 13.56
N GLY A 191 14.22 13.33 13.01
CA GLY A 191 15.38 12.46 13.18
C GLY A 191 15.83 12.54 14.65
N GLY A 192 15.61 11.48 15.43
CA GLY A 192 16.39 11.27 16.65
C GLY A 192 17.89 11.21 16.32
N ALA A 193 18.75 11.28 17.34
CA ALA A 193 20.22 11.47 17.26
C ALA A 193 21.05 10.46 16.41
N GLY A 194 20.42 9.62 15.58
CA GLY A 194 21.05 8.77 14.55
C GLY A 194 20.14 8.43 13.36
N GLY A 195 19.01 9.13 13.17
CA GLY A 195 18.03 8.82 12.12
C GLY A 195 18.42 9.39 10.75
N SER A 196 18.91 8.53 9.84
CA SER A 196 19.25 8.90 8.46
C SER A 196 18.08 9.56 7.71
N ALA A 197 18.36 10.57 6.89
CA ALA A 197 17.37 11.26 6.03
C ALA A 197 16.61 10.31 5.09
N THR A 198 17.19 9.17 4.74
CA THR A 198 16.52 8.10 3.98
C THR A 198 15.38 7.46 4.76
N ASN A 199 15.52 7.30 6.08
CA ASN A 199 14.50 6.71 6.93
C ASN A 199 13.29 7.65 7.10
N ARG A 200 13.54 8.96 7.22
CA ARG A 200 12.48 9.99 7.27
C ARG A 200 11.63 10.03 6.00
N ARG A 201 12.26 9.97 4.82
CA ARG A 201 11.53 9.94 3.54
C ARG A 201 10.67 8.69 3.38
N ALA A 202 11.19 7.53 3.77
CA ALA A 202 10.42 6.29 3.75
C ALA A 202 9.16 6.38 4.62
N ARG A 203 9.30 6.91 5.85
CA ARG A 203 8.17 7.13 6.75
C ARG A 203 7.18 8.17 6.25
N LEU A 204 7.65 9.24 5.62
CA LEU A 204 6.78 10.24 5.00
C LEU A 204 5.95 9.61 3.88
N VAL A 205 6.59 8.88 2.95
CA VAL A 205 5.91 8.20 1.83
C VAL A 205 4.90 7.17 2.33
N GLU A 206 5.29 6.35 3.31
CA GLU A 206 4.40 5.37 3.97
C GLU A 206 3.14 6.07 4.52
N HIS A 207 3.34 7.14 5.29
CA HIS A 207 2.25 7.85 5.92
C HIS A 207 1.31 8.50 4.90
N VAL A 208 1.83 9.15 3.85
CA VAL A 208 0.98 9.87 2.87
C VAL A 208 0.20 8.92 1.95
N ILE A 209 0.72 7.72 1.70
CA ILE A 209 -0.01 6.65 0.99
C ILE A 209 -1.08 6.06 1.92
N ALA A 210 -0.71 5.67 3.14
CA ALA A 210 -1.65 5.08 4.10
C ALA A 210 -2.80 6.03 4.49
N SER A 211 -2.53 7.33 4.60
CA SER A 211 -3.54 8.37 4.88
C SER A 211 -4.28 8.87 3.63
N ARG A 212 -3.95 8.35 2.43
CA ARG A 212 -4.54 8.76 1.14
C ARG A 212 -4.44 10.26 0.83
N LEU A 213 -3.39 10.92 1.32
CA LEU A 213 -3.07 12.29 0.94
C LEU A 213 -2.61 12.41 -0.51
N VAL A 214 -2.07 11.31 -1.06
CA VAL A 214 -1.71 11.15 -2.46
C VAL A 214 -2.28 9.84 -3.02
N ALA A 215 -2.82 9.88 -4.23
CA ALA A 215 -3.33 8.71 -4.93
C ALA A 215 -2.88 8.65 -6.39
N LYS A 216 -3.04 7.50 -7.05
CA LYS A 216 -2.69 7.30 -8.47
C LYS A 216 -3.34 8.34 -9.40
N ALA A 217 -4.57 8.75 -9.11
CA ALA A 217 -5.27 9.79 -9.88
C ALA A 217 -4.58 11.17 -9.80
N ASP A 218 -3.91 11.46 -8.69
CA ASP A 218 -3.19 12.73 -8.48
C ASP A 218 -1.85 12.79 -9.24
N LEU A 219 -1.37 11.69 -9.85
CA LEU A 219 -0.11 11.67 -10.59
C LEU A 219 -0.09 12.67 -11.77
N THR A 220 -1.26 13.01 -12.30
CA THR A 220 -1.43 14.06 -13.32
C THR A 220 -0.92 15.42 -12.86
N LEU A 221 -0.90 15.69 -11.55
CA LEU A 221 -0.39 16.94 -10.98
C LEU A 221 1.13 17.08 -11.13
N LEU A 222 1.87 16.00 -11.35
CA LEU A 222 3.32 16.05 -11.59
C LEU A 222 3.68 16.70 -12.93
N ASP A 223 2.72 16.74 -13.86
CA ASP A 223 2.92 17.27 -15.21
C ASP A 223 2.32 18.68 -15.35
N VAL A 224 1.66 19.18 -14.29
CA VAL A 224 1.19 20.56 -14.20
C VAL A 224 2.37 21.46 -13.85
N GLY A 225 2.79 22.30 -14.81
CA GLY A 225 3.78 23.34 -14.59
C GLY A 225 3.34 24.27 -13.46
N GLU A 226 4.22 24.48 -12.49
CA GLU A 226 3.95 25.31 -11.31
C GLU A 226 3.62 26.74 -11.76
N THR A 227 2.37 27.16 -11.58
CA THR A 227 2.00 28.58 -11.55
C THR A 227 1.56 28.88 -10.12
N ASP A 228 2.49 28.83 -9.17
CA ASP A 228 2.21 29.13 -7.75
C ASP A 228 2.78 30.53 -7.42
N PRO A 229 1.95 31.53 -7.10
CA PRO A 229 2.38 32.90 -6.77
C PRO A 229 3.09 33.05 -5.42
N ALA A 230 3.28 31.95 -4.67
CA ALA A 230 3.88 31.95 -3.32
C ALA A 230 5.42 31.99 -3.26
N ASP A 231 6.12 32.12 -4.39
CA ASP A 231 7.56 32.41 -4.42
C ASP A 231 7.87 33.94 -4.38
N ALA A 232 6.85 34.77 -4.17
CA ALA A 232 6.95 36.21 -3.97
C ALA A 232 6.74 36.61 -2.50
N GLU A 233 7.57 36.10 -1.59
CA GLU A 233 7.89 36.74 -0.29
C GLU A 233 9.19 36.19 0.31
#